data_AF-A0A2U1AT39-F1
#
_entry.id   AF-A0A2U1AT39-F1
#
_cell.length_a   1.000
_cell.length_b   1.000
_cell.length_c   1.000
_cell.angle_alpha   90.00
_cell.angle_beta   90.00
_cell.angle_gamma   90.00
#
_symmetry.space_group_name_H-M   'P 1'
#
loop_
_entity.id
_entity.type
_entity.pdbx_description
1 polymer ?
#
loop_
_entity_poly.entity_id
_entity_poly.type
_entity_poly.pdbx_seq_one_letter_code
_entity_poly.pdbx_strand_id
1 'polypeptide(L)'
;MSDTLTKPLLIPFGERAAAYTLPEKFTYPFGYTPHALALLAAEKLQQQLAQQQEWVHNFGLEAGQAGTIIGKMFGVLVVKTAQDELGFLAAFSGKLAGSYHHPAFVPPIFDALMEGSFLNTGMRELTRINQEINTLQDQGKTENATRIDELQKLRRTNSVALQAKLFDQYHFLNQKGEVKGLRDIFQKRANGNPPAGAGECAAPKLLQYAFQHNMKPLAMAEFWWGQSPKSTTWKHGHFYPACHEKCKPILAHMLQGIALDKSRNSGPPYCIFSA
;
A
#
# COMPACT_ATOMS: atom_id res chain seq x y z
N MET A 1 -19.90 15.76 18.35
CA MET A 1 -20.89 16.42 17.46
C MET A 1 -20.17 16.61 16.13
N SER A 2 -20.39 15.90 15.04
CA SER A 2 -21.50 15.10 14.51
C SER A 2 -20.87 13.87 13.85
N ASP A 3 -20.99 12.68 14.46
CA ASP A 3 -20.62 11.43 13.81
C ASP A 3 -21.84 10.96 13.02
N THR A 4 -22.05 11.58 11.86
CA THR A 4 -22.93 11.00 10.86
C THR A 4 -22.35 9.65 10.52
N LEU A 5 -23.08 8.58 10.90
CA LEU A 5 -22.85 7.18 10.53
C LEU A 5 -22.74 7.07 9.02
N THR A 6 -21.56 7.40 8.50
CA THR A 6 -21.21 7.21 7.11
C THR A 6 -21.16 5.70 6.95
N LYS A 7 -22.04 5.14 6.11
CA LYS A 7 -22.08 3.70 5.85
C LYS A 7 -20.65 3.22 5.56
N PRO A 8 -20.13 2.19 6.27
CA PRO A 8 -18.81 1.66 5.99
C PRO A 8 -18.65 1.35 4.51
N LEU A 9 -17.48 1.68 3.96
CA LEU A 9 -17.14 1.40 2.57
C LEU A 9 -17.29 -0.10 2.33
N LEU A 10 -18.14 -0.46 1.37
CA LEU A 10 -18.33 -1.83 0.91
C LEU A 10 -18.77 -1.79 -0.54
N ILE A 11 -17.98 -2.36 -1.44
CA ILE A 11 -18.34 -2.47 -2.85
C ILE A 11 -19.13 -3.78 -3.05
N PRO A 12 -20.39 -3.72 -3.48
CA PRO A 12 -21.22 -4.92 -3.64
C PRO A 12 -20.79 -5.72 -4.88
N PHE A 13 -20.90 -7.05 -4.79
CA PHE A 13 -20.71 -7.92 -5.96
C PHE A 13 -21.89 -7.89 -6.94
N GLY A 14 -23.09 -7.52 -6.46
CA GLY A 14 -24.35 -7.76 -7.16
C GLY A 14 -24.66 -9.26 -7.27
N GLU A 15 -25.57 -9.63 -8.17
CA GLU A 15 -26.07 -11.02 -8.30
C GLU A 15 -24.99 -12.04 -8.71
N ARG A 16 -23.91 -11.59 -9.38
CA ARG A 16 -22.79 -12.44 -9.82
C ARG A 16 -22.11 -13.20 -8.67
N ALA A 17 -22.20 -12.71 -7.43
CA ALA A 17 -21.59 -13.39 -6.27
C ALA A 17 -22.22 -14.77 -5.97
N ALA A 18 -23.50 -14.98 -6.31
CA ALA A 18 -24.23 -16.21 -5.99
C ALA A 18 -23.67 -17.45 -6.69
N ALA A 19 -22.92 -17.27 -7.78
CA ALA A 19 -22.29 -18.36 -8.54
C ALA A 19 -20.98 -18.87 -7.92
N TYR A 20 -20.50 -18.27 -6.83
CA TYR A 20 -19.20 -18.57 -6.24
C TYR A 20 -19.33 -19.17 -4.84
N THR A 21 -18.50 -20.16 -4.55
CA THR A 21 -18.35 -20.69 -3.19
C THR A 21 -17.54 -19.73 -2.32
N LEU A 22 -17.89 -19.62 -1.05
CA LEU A 22 -17.08 -18.86 -0.09
C LEU A 22 -15.83 -19.68 0.29
N PRO A 23 -14.66 -19.03 0.47
CA PRO A 23 -13.47 -19.72 0.94
C PRO A 23 -13.65 -20.15 2.41
N GLU A 24 -13.30 -21.41 2.73
CA GLU A 24 -13.31 -21.89 4.12
C GLU A 24 -12.18 -21.26 4.96
N LYS A 25 -11.07 -20.93 4.32
CA LYS A 25 -9.87 -20.33 4.92
C LYS A 25 -9.44 -19.11 4.12
N PHE A 26 -8.88 -18.13 4.79
CA PHE A 26 -8.38 -16.93 4.14
C PHE A 26 -7.23 -17.26 3.18
N THR A 27 -7.22 -16.66 1.99
CA THR A 27 -6.16 -16.87 0.99
C THR A 27 -4.79 -16.47 1.55
N TYR A 28 -3.81 -17.36 1.44
CA TYR A 28 -2.44 -17.07 1.87
C TYR A 28 -1.84 -15.94 1.01
N PRO A 29 -1.58 -14.73 1.56
CA PRO A 29 -1.25 -13.54 0.77
C PRO A 29 0.15 -13.58 0.13
N PHE A 30 0.96 -14.59 0.46
CA PHE A 30 2.28 -14.82 -0.12
C PHE A 30 2.30 -15.97 -1.12
N GLY A 31 1.14 -16.57 -1.44
CA GLY A 31 0.94 -17.55 -2.51
C GLY A 31 0.22 -16.92 -3.70
N TYR A 32 0.45 -17.42 -4.92
CA TYR A 32 0.08 -16.70 -6.14
C TYR A 32 -1.29 -17.05 -6.73
N THR A 33 -2.06 -17.97 -6.16
CA THR A 33 -3.37 -18.36 -6.71
C THR A 33 -4.48 -17.63 -5.95
N PRO A 34 -5.05 -16.53 -6.47
CA PRO A 34 -6.14 -15.85 -5.79
C PRO A 34 -7.41 -16.68 -5.86
N HIS A 35 -8.28 -16.50 -4.87
CA HIS A 35 -9.60 -17.13 -4.87
C HIS A 35 -10.49 -16.55 -5.97
N ALA A 36 -11.43 -17.34 -6.50
CA ALA A 36 -12.31 -16.93 -7.59
C ALA A 36 -13.12 -15.65 -7.28
N LEU A 37 -13.60 -15.48 -6.04
CA LEU A 37 -14.24 -14.22 -5.59
C LEU A 37 -13.29 -13.02 -5.59
N ALA A 38 -12.00 -13.22 -5.26
CA ALA A 38 -11.03 -12.14 -5.31
C ALA A 38 -10.68 -11.75 -6.75
N LEU A 39 -10.68 -12.72 -7.68
CA LEU A 39 -10.57 -12.45 -9.11
C LEU A 39 -11.77 -11.65 -9.63
N LEU A 40 -13.00 -12.01 -9.23
CA LEU A 40 -14.20 -11.24 -9.58
C LEU A 40 -14.14 -9.80 -9.03
N ALA A 41 -13.69 -9.62 -7.79
CA ALA A 41 -13.50 -8.30 -7.20
C ALA A 41 -12.45 -7.48 -7.97
N ALA A 42 -11.34 -8.12 -8.36
CA ALA A 42 -10.30 -7.48 -9.15
C ALA A 42 -10.81 -7.10 -10.54
N GLU A 43 -11.54 -7.97 -11.24
CA GLU A 43 -12.17 -7.67 -12.54
C GLU A 43 -13.05 -6.41 -12.45
N LYS A 44 -13.90 -6.34 -11.41
CA LYS A 44 -14.76 -5.17 -11.15
C LYS A 44 -13.94 -3.91 -10.91
N LEU A 45 -12.89 -3.98 -10.09
CA LEU A 45 -12.01 -2.83 -9.85
C LEU A 45 -11.28 -2.40 -11.12
N GLN A 46 -10.79 -3.34 -11.94
CA GLN A 46 -10.14 -3.06 -13.21
C GLN A 46 -11.09 -2.34 -14.19
N GLN A 47 -12.36 -2.77 -14.25
CA GLN A 47 -13.39 -2.07 -15.03
C GLN A 47 -13.61 -0.64 -14.53
N GLN A 48 -13.70 -0.44 -13.21
CA GLN A 48 -13.81 0.89 -12.62
C GLN A 48 -12.60 1.77 -12.95
N LEU A 49 -11.38 1.24 -12.83
CA LEU A 49 -10.15 1.96 -13.15
C LEU A 49 -10.08 2.39 -14.62
N ALA A 50 -10.64 1.59 -15.53
CA ALA A 50 -10.68 1.90 -16.96
C ALA A 50 -11.76 2.92 -17.34
N GLN A 51 -12.81 3.07 -16.53
CA GLN A 51 -13.99 3.87 -16.86
C GLN A 51 -14.14 5.17 -16.05
N GLN A 52 -13.54 5.23 -14.85
CA GLN A 52 -13.64 6.41 -13.98
C GLN A 52 -13.00 7.64 -14.63
N GLN A 53 -13.53 8.83 -14.31
CA GLN A 53 -13.04 10.13 -14.82
C GLN A 53 -12.78 11.14 -13.70
N GLU A 54 -12.87 10.72 -12.43
CA GLU A 54 -12.76 11.61 -11.26
C GLU A 54 -11.34 12.13 -11.05
N TRP A 55 -10.34 11.32 -11.42
CA TRP A 55 -8.94 11.70 -11.33
C TRP A 55 -8.17 11.26 -12.58
N VAL A 56 -7.16 12.05 -12.91
CA VAL A 56 -6.25 11.80 -14.03
C VAL A 56 -4.94 11.26 -13.49
N HIS A 57 -4.54 10.09 -13.96
CA HIS A 57 -3.25 9.50 -13.64
C HIS A 57 -2.66 8.84 -14.88
N ASN A 58 -1.40 9.14 -15.18
CA ASN A 58 -0.72 8.56 -16.34
C ASN A 58 -0.23 7.14 -16.03
N PHE A 59 -1.09 6.16 -16.30
CA PHE A 59 -0.73 4.75 -16.23
C PHE A 59 0.08 4.27 -17.44
N GLY A 60 0.28 5.11 -18.46
CA GLY A 60 0.92 4.72 -19.73
C GLY A 60 0.08 3.75 -20.57
N LEU A 61 -1.24 3.69 -20.36
CA LEU A 61 -2.11 2.82 -21.16
C LEU A 61 -2.64 3.53 -22.42
N GLU A 62 -2.59 4.87 -22.42
CA GLU A 62 -3.04 5.72 -23.52
C GLU A 62 -1.85 6.46 -24.14
N ALA A 63 -1.79 6.49 -25.47
CA ALA A 63 -0.73 7.20 -26.19
C ALA A 63 -0.89 8.71 -26.03
N GLY A 64 0.22 9.42 -25.76
CA GLY A 64 0.24 10.88 -25.69
C GLY A 64 -0.31 11.48 -24.40
N GLN A 65 -0.67 10.68 -23.40
CA GLN A 65 -1.08 11.20 -22.09
C GLN A 65 0.05 11.98 -21.43
N ALA A 66 -0.25 13.20 -20.95
CA ALA A 66 0.73 14.07 -20.31
C ALA A 66 1.21 13.54 -18.95
N GLY A 67 2.40 13.98 -18.53
CA GLY A 67 2.98 13.63 -17.23
C GLY A 67 3.83 12.35 -17.26
N THR A 68 4.42 12.00 -16.11
CA THR A 68 5.27 10.82 -15.98
C THR A 68 4.43 9.55 -15.92
N ILE A 69 4.79 8.54 -16.70
CA ILE A 69 4.18 7.21 -16.65
C ILE A 69 4.52 6.53 -15.33
N ILE A 70 3.48 6.20 -14.56
CA ILE A 70 3.60 5.57 -13.24
C ILE A 70 2.53 4.48 -13.12
N GLY A 71 2.92 3.21 -13.19
CA GLY A 71 2.07 2.08 -12.81
C GLY A 71 1.90 1.96 -11.29
N LYS A 72 0.93 1.15 -10.87
CA LYS A 72 0.53 1.07 -9.45
C LYS A 72 0.05 -0.31 -9.05
N MET A 73 0.34 -0.69 -7.81
CA MET A 73 -0.26 -1.87 -7.19
C MET A 73 -1.64 -1.51 -6.64
N PHE A 74 -2.65 -2.26 -7.05
CA PHE A 74 -4.00 -2.25 -6.50
C PHE A 74 -4.26 -3.55 -5.75
N GLY A 75 -5.17 -3.51 -4.79
CA GLY A 75 -5.58 -4.68 -4.04
C GLY A 75 -7.07 -4.67 -3.76
N VAL A 76 -7.64 -5.87 -3.70
CA VAL A 76 -9.01 -6.12 -3.29
C VAL A 76 -9.04 -7.09 -2.10
N LEU A 77 -9.97 -6.86 -1.18
CA LEU A 77 -10.24 -7.75 -0.06
C LEU A 77 -11.72 -8.08 -0.02
N VAL A 78 -12.05 -9.33 -0.32
CA VAL A 78 -13.39 -9.90 -0.15
C VAL A 78 -13.67 -9.99 1.34
N VAL A 79 -14.80 -9.44 1.76
CA VAL A 79 -15.19 -9.36 3.18
C VAL A 79 -16.66 -9.74 3.37
N LYS A 80 -16.97 -10.19 4.58
CA LYS A 80 -18.35 -10.27 5.08
C LYS A 80 -18.53 -9.25 6.21
N THR A 81 -19.59 -8.45 6.17
CA THR A 81 -19.89 -7.51 7.26
C THR A 81 -20.49 -8.24 8.46
N ALA A 82 -20.63 -7.53 9.59
CA ALA A 82 -21.34 -8.04 10.76
C ALA A 82 -22.84 -8.31 10.48
N GLN A 83 -23.40 -7.68 9.45
CA GLN A 83 -24.77 -7.88 8.97
C GLN A 83 -24.86 -8.99 7.91
N ASP A 84 -23.82 -9.82 7.78
CA ASP A 84 -23.74 -10.93 6.84
C ASP A 84 -23.69 -10.51 5.35
N GLU A 85 -23.49 -9.22 5.06
CA GLU A 85 -23.39 -8.71 3.68
C GLU A 85 -22.04 -9.09 3.06
N LEU A 86 -22.09 -9.69 1.86
CA LEU A 86 -20.90 -10.02 1.08
C LEU A 86 -20.53 -8.88 0.14
N GLY A 87 -19.28 -8.43 0.21
CA GLY A 87 -18.74 -7.41 -0.69
C GLY A 87 -17.21 -7.43 -0.71
N PHE A 88 -16.63 -6.38 -1.26
CA PHE A 88 -15.17 -6.21 -1.25
C PHE A 88 -14.76 -4.77 -0.98
N LEU A 89 -13.54 -4.64 -0.47
CA LEU A 89 -12.82 -3.38 -0.28
C LEU A 89 -11.77 -3.24 -1.37
N ALA A 90 -11.45 -2.01 -1.76
CA ALA A 90 -10.38 -1.71 -2.71
C ALA A 90 -9.33 -0.78 -2.09
N ALA A 91 -8.07 -0.98 -2.45
CA ALA A 91 -6.94 -0.15 -2.02
C ALA A 91 -5.87 -0.05 -3.12
N PHE A 92 -4.96 0.90 -2.96
CA PHE A 92 -3.79 1.07 -3.83
C PHE A 92 -2.52 1.35 -3.02
N SER A 93 -1.32 1.08 -3.55
CA SER A 93 -0.06 1.37 -2.84
C SER A 93 0.33 2.85 -2.91
N GLY A 94 0.67 3.50 -1.79
CA GLY A 94 1.11 4.90 -1.77
C GLY A 94 0.03 5.89 -2.26
N LYS A 95 0.42 6.98 -2.94
CA LYS A 95 -0.50 8.01 -3.48
C LYS A 95 -0.93 7.72 -4.92
N LEU A 96 -2.19 7.98 -5.25
CA LEU A 96 -2.75 7.91 -6.61
C LEU A 96 -3.16 9.31 -7.03
N ALA A 97 -2.78 9.76 -8.23
CA ALA A 97 -3.09 11.13 -8.70
C ALA A 97 -2.80 12.22 -7.64
N GLY A 98 -1.68 12.10 -6.90
CA GLY A 98 -1.29 13.04 -5.85
C GLY A 98 -1.99 12.91 -4.48
N SER A 99 -3.05 12.11 -4.38
CA SER A 99 -3.87 11.95 -3.16
C SER A 99 -3.76 10.54 -2.53
N TYR A 100 -4.00 10.45 -1.22
CA TYR A 100 -4.23 9.18 -0.52
C TYR A 100 -5.70 8.77 -0.49
N HIS A 101 -6.61 9.71 -0.77
CA HIS A 101 -8.06 9.54 -0.69
C HIS A 101 -8.67 9.65 -2.07
N HIS A 102 -9.48 8.65 -2.42
CA HIS A 102 -10.30 8.59 -3.61
C HIS A 102 -11.60 7.84 -3.26
N PRO A 103 -12.75 8.21 -3.85
CA PRO A 103 -13.99 7.46 -3.67
C PRO A 103 -13.79 5.96 -3.99
N ALA A 104 -14.53 5.11 -3.29
CA ALA A 104 -14.44 3.65 -3.40
C ALA A 104 -13.11 3.00 -2.95
N PHE A 105 -12.13 3.75 -2.42
CA PHE A 105 -10.91 3.19 -1.84
C PHE A 105 -10.85 3.37 -0.32
N VAL A 106 -10.29 2.38 0.37
CA VAL A 106 -10.04 2.49 1.82
C VAL A 106 -8.98 3.58 2.10
N PRO A 107 -9.11 4.30 3.23
CA PRO A 107 -8.17 5.35 3.61
C PRO A 107 -6.77 4.79 3.92
N PRO A 108 -5.74 5.66 3.99
CA PRO A 108 -4.44 5.26 4.54
C PRO A 108 -4.55 4.88 6.02
N ILE A 109 -3.65 4.03 6.51
CA ILE A 109 -3.57 3.68 7.94
C ILE A 109 -3.25 4.91 8.78
N PHE A 110 -2.38 5.77 8.26
CA PHE A 110 -2.06 7.05 8.84
C PHE A 110 -2.06 8.12 7.74
N ASP A 111 -2.82 9.19 7.95
CA ASP A 111 -2.88 10.29 6.99
C ASP A 111 -1.72 11.26 7.18
N ALA A 112 -0.64 11.00 6.46
CA ALA A 112 0.57 11.80 6.47
C ALA A 112 0.40 13.18 5.81
N LEU A 113 -0.64 13.39 4.98
CA LEU A 113 -0.75 14.55 4.09
C LEU A 113 -1.50 15.74 4.68
N MET A 114 -2.07 15.63 5.88
CA MET A 114 -2.84 16.71 6.49
C MET A 114 -2.00 18.02 6.54
N GLU A 115 -2.56 19.11 6.01
CA GLU A 115 -1.87 20.40 5.97
C GLU A 115 -1.49 20.85 7.40
N GLY A 116 -0.26 21.32 7.58
CA GLY A 116 0.29 21.61 8.91
C GLY A 116 0.85 20.40 9.70
N SER A 117 0.81 19.17 9.15
CA SER A 117 1.42 18.00 9.80
C SER A 117 2.94 18.15 9.97
N PHE A 118 3.50 17.43 10.95
CA PHE A 118 4.95 17.38 11.18
C PHE A 118 5.72 16.89 9.94
N LEU A 119 5.08 16.09 9.09
CA LEU A 119 5.65 15.59 7.83
C LEU A 119 5.75 16.68 6.79
N ASN A 120 4.68 17.44 6.59
CA ASN A 120 4.68 18.55 5.63
C ASN A 120 5.73 19.61 6.02
N THR A 121 5.83 19.94 7.31
CA THR A 121 6.86 20.86 7.82
C THR A 121 8.27 20.27 7.68
N GLY A 122 8.47 19.00 8.06
CA GLY A 122 9.76 18.33 7.93
C GLY A 122 10.23 18.22 6.47
N MET A 123 9.33 17.88 5.54
CA MET A 123 9.64 17.76 4.11
C MET A 123 9.96 19.10 3.45
N ARG A 124 9.32 20.20 3.90
CA ARG A 124 9.70 21.56 3.47
C ARG A 124 11.12 21.91 3.90
N GLU A 125 11.49 21.60 5.14
CA GLU A 125 12.84 21.85 5.63
C GLU A 125 13.89 21.00 4.89
N LEU A 126 13.60 19.72 4.62
CA LEU A 126 14.48 18.88 3.80
C LEU A 126 14.64 19.43 2.38
N THR A 127 13.56 19.94 1.77
CA THR A 127 13.61 20.59 0.45
C THR A 127 14.46 21.86 0.49
N ARG A 128 14.30 22.70 1.52
CA ARG A 128 15.10 23.92 1.72
C ARG A 128 16.59 23.59 1.82
N ILE A 129 16.97 22.59 2.61
CA ILE A 129 18.36 22.15 2.75
C ILE A 129 18.92 21.64 1.41
N ASN A 130 18.13 20.86 0.65
CA ASN A 130 18.55 20.39 -0.68
C ASN A 130 18.79 21.55 -1.65
N GLN A 131 17.92 22.57 -1.64
CA GLN A 131 18.08 23.75 -2.49
C GLN A 131 19.35 24.54 -2.13
N GLU A 132 19.66 24.66 -0.83
CA GLU A 132 20.88 25.31 -0.36
C GLU A 132 22.13 24.52 -0.80
N ILE A 133 22.12 23.19 -0.66
CA ILE A 133 23.21 22.32 -1.13
C ILE A 133 23.42 22.49 -2.64
N ASN A 134 22.36 22.38 -3.45
CA ASN A 134 22.44 22.51 -4.90
C ASN A 134 23.01 23.89 -5.29
N THR A 135 22.52 24.96 -4.66
CA THR A 135 23.00 26.32 -4.90
C THR A 135 24.51 26.46 -4.62
N LEU A 136 24.98 25.90 -3.51
CA LEU A 136 26.40 25.94 -3.14
C LEU A 136 27.28 25.07 -4.05
N GLN A 137 26.75 23.96 -4.55
CA GLN A 137 27.40 23.09 -5.53
C GLN A 137 27.52 23.79 -6.89
N ASP A 138 26.45 24.45 -7.35
CA ASP A 138 26.42 25.16 -8.63
C ASP A 138 27.40 26.36 -8.66
N GLN A 139 27.70 26.95 -7.50
CA GLN A 139 28.72 28.00 -7.37
C GLN A 139 30.16 27.48 -7.56
N GLY A 140 30.40 26.17 -7.39
CA GLY A 140 31.69 25.53 -7.69
C GLY A 140 32.89 25.99 -6.84
N LYS A 141 32.67 26.70 -5.73
CA LYS A 141 33.75 27.23 -4.90
C LYS A 141 34.24 26.21 -3.86
N THR A 142 35.55 26.02 -3.76
CA THR A 142 36.17 25.11 -2.77
C THR A 142 35.84 25.49 -1.32
N GLU A 143 35.66 26.78 -1.03
CA GLU A 143 35.27 27.27 0.30
C GLU A 143 33.91 26.76 0.77
N ASN A 144 33.03 26.35 -0.16
CA ASN A 144 31.70 25.82 0.15
C ASN A 144 31.75 24.35 0.61
N ALA A 145 32.87 23.64 0.44
CA ALA A 145 32.95 22.20 0.69
C ALA A 145 32.56 21.82 2.13
N THR A 146 33.07 22.56 3.12
CA THR A 146 32.74 22.34 4.54
C THR A 146 31.26 22.57 4.81
N ARG A 147 30.68 23.64 4.25
CA ARG A 147 29.26 23.96 4.42
C ARG A 147 28.35 22.91 3.79
N ILE A 148 28.72 22.40 2.61
CA ILE A 148 27.98 21.33 1.93
C ILE A 148 27.97 20.06 2.79
N ASP A 149 29.11 19.66 3.37
CA ASP A 149 29.19 18.49 4.26
C ASP A 149 28.31 18.66 5.51
N GLU A 150 28.34 19.84 6.15
CA GLU A 150 27.46 20.17 7.28
C GLU A 150 25.98 20.07 6.91
N LEU A 151 25.57 20.62 5.77
CA LEU A 151 24.18 20.56 5.30
C LEU A 151 23.77 19.13 4.95
N GLN A 152 24.64 18.32 4.38
CA GLN A 152 24.37 16.90 4.11
C GLN A 152 24.17 16.11 5.41
N LYS A 153 25.01 16.37 6.43
CA LYS A 153 24.85 15.79 7.78
C LYS A 153 23.54 16.22 8.44
N LEU A 154 23.20 17.51 8.37
CA LEU A 154 21.95 18.05 8.89
C LEU A 154 20.74 17.43 8.19
N ARG A 155 20.73 17.39 6.86
CA ARG A 155 19.69 16.76 6.05
C ARG A 155 19.50 15.30 6.43
N ARG A 156 20.59 14.54 6.57
CA ARG A 156 20.54 13.12 6.95
C ARG A 156 19.90 12.96 8.32
N THR A 157 20.33 13.77 9.29
CA THR A 157 19.81 13.75 10.66
C THR A 157 18.31 14.06 10.68
N ASN A 158 17.89 15.13 9.99
CA ASN A 158 16.49 15.54 9.90
C ASN A 158 15.64 14.48 9.20
N SER A 159 16.14 13.87 8.11
CA SER A 159 15.43 12.81 7.39
C SER A 159 15.21 11.57 8.26
N VAL A 160 16.24 11.14 9.00
CA VAL A 160 16.15 10.00 9.92
C VAL A 160 15.16 10.29 11.05
N ALA A 161 15.22 11.49 11.66
CA ALA A 161 14.30 11.88 12.72
C ALA A 161 12.85 11.99 12.23
N LEU A 162 12.65 12.51 11.01
CA LEU A 162 11.33 12.63 10.41
C LEU A 162 10.73 11.25 10.10
N GLN A 163 11.54 10.36 9.53
CA GLN A 163 11.15 8.99 9.24
C GLN A 163 10.86 8.20 10.52
N ALA A 164 11.62 8.42 11.59
CA ALA A 164 11.34 7.84 12.89
C ALA A 164 9.96 8.25 13.40
N LYS A 165 9.67 9.55 13.43
CA LYS A 165 8.35 10.07 13.81
C LYS A 165 7.22 9.52 12.94
N LEU A 166 7.46 9.36 11.63
CA LEU A 166 6.51 8.74 10.71
C LEU A 166 6.18 7.31 11.12
N PHE A 167 7.21 6.50 11.38
CA PHE A 167 7.03 5.10 11.77
C PHE A 167 6.26 4.94 13.08
N ASP A 168 6.42 5.89 14.02
CA ASP A 168 5.70 5.89 15.29
C ASP A 168 4.19 6.13 15.13
N GLN A 169 3.73 6.60 13.96
CA GLN A 169 2.30 6.80 13.71
C GLN A 169 1.58 5.55 13.19
N TYR A 170 2.32 4.57 12.66
CA TYR A 170 1.71 3.39 12.06
C TYR A 170 1.42 2.32 13.10
N HIS A 171 0.14 2.02 13.26
CA HIS A 171 -0.40 1.02 14.17
C HIS A 171 -1.32 0.07 13.40
N PHE A 172 -1.12 -1.24 13.60
CA PHE A 172 -1.84 -2.26 12.84
C PHE A 172 -2.70 -3.11 13.77
N LEU A 173 -3.98 -3.24 13.42
CA LEU A 173 -4.91 -4.15 14.08
C LEU A 173 -4.76 -5.58 13.53
N ASN A 174 -5.07 -6.56 14.37
CA ASN A 174 -5.43 -7.91 13.92
C ASN A 174 -6.92 -8.17 14.15
N GLN A 175 -7.39 -9.37 13.79
CA GLN A 175 -8.82 -9.73 13.91
C GLN A 175 -9.37 -9.67 15.35
N LYS A 176 -8.50 -9.74 16.37
CA LYS A 176 -8.89 -9.70 17.78
C LYS A 176 -8.93 -8.27 18.34
N GLY A 177 -8.61 -7.28 17.50
CA GLY A 177 -8.45 -5.89 17.92
C GLY A 177 -7.11 -5.59 18.58
N GLU A 178 -6.15 -6.52 18.58
CA GLU A 178 -4.84 -6.29 19.16
C GLU A 178 -4.01 -5.37 18.25
N VAL A 179 -3.44 -4.32 18.83
CA VAL A 179 -2.66 -3.31 18.12
C VAL A 179 -1.16 -3.61 18.23
N LYS A 180 -0.43 -3.43 17.14
CA LYS A 180 1.04 -3.42 17.17
C LYS A 180 1.62 -2.27 16.34
N GLY A 181 2.58 -1.55 16.92
CA GLY A 181 3.27 -0.46 16.24
C GLY A 181 4.23 -0.97 15.16
N LEU A 182 4.47 -0.16 14.12
CA LEU A 182 5.38 -0.52 13.03
C LEU A 182 6.80 -0.81 13.54
N ARG A 183 7.30 -0.02 14.48
CA ARG A 183 8.63 -0.27 15.08
C ARG A 183 8.70 -1.62 15.79
N ASP A 184 7.68 -1.96 16.57
CA ASP A 184 7.63 -3.23 17.31
C ASP A 184 7.56 -4.44 16.37
N ILE A 185 6.90 -4.28 15.21
CA ILE A 185 6.85 -5.31 14.18
C ILE A 185 8.25 -5.58 13.59
N PHE A 186 9.07 -4.54 13.42
CA PHE A 186 10.36 -4.63 12.75
C PHE A 186 11.58 -4.71 13.68
N GLN A 187 11.38 -4.65 15.00
CA GLN A 187 12.46 -4.62 16.01
C GLN A 187 13.49 -5.75 15.86
N LYS A 188 13.05 -6.95 15.43
CA LYS A 188 13.91 -8.14 15.28
C LYS A 188 14.76 -8.17 13.99
N ARG A 189 14.66 -7.18 13.10
CA ARG A 189 15.52 -7.10 11.89
C ARG A 189 16.88 -6.49 12.21
N ALA A 190 17.87 -6.78 11.36
CA ALA A 190 19.28 -6.41 11.52
C ALA A 190 19.54 -4.95 11.94
N ASN A 191 18.69 -3.99 11.52
CA ASN A 191 18.83 -2.57 11.84
C ASN A 191 17.68 -2.00 12.71
N GLY A 192 16.74 -2.84 13.16
CA GLY A 192 15.56 -2.45 13.96
C GLY A 192 14.57 -1.48 13.30
N ASN A 193 14.92 -0.86 12.18
CA ASN A 193 14.11 0.14 11.49
C ASN A 193 13.26 -0.48 10.37
N PRO A 194 11.96 -0.11 10.29
CA PRO A 194 11.12 -0.46 9.15
C PRO A 194 11.68 0.08 7.83
N PRO A 195 11.48 -0.63 6.70
CA PRO A 195 11.79 -0.10 5.37
C PRO A 195 10.87 1.09 5.02
N ALA A 196 11.34 2.01 4.18
CA ALA A 196 10.54 3.15 3.72
C ALA A 196 9.26 2.69 3.01
N GLY A 197 8.14 3.38 3.29
CA GLY A 197 6.82 3.04 2.76
C GLY A 197 6.23 1.73 3.31
N ALA A 198 6.76 1.18 4.40
CA ALA A 198 6.09 0.11 5.15
C ALA A 198 4.78 0.65 5.74
N GLY A 199 3.68 -0.10 5.55
CA GLY A 199 2.34 0.33 5.94
C GLY A 199 1.52 1.01 4.83
N GLU A 200 2.13 1.41 3.71
CA GLU A 200 1.43 2.08 2.61
C GLU A 200 0.95 1.14 1.49
N CYS A 201 1.23 -0.16 1.58
CA CYS A 201 0.79 -1.17 0.61
C CYS A 201 -0.73 -1.39 0.65
N ALA A 202 -1.31 -1.96 -0.41
CA ALA A 202 -2.75 -2.18 -0.47
C ALA A 202 -3.22 -3.21 0.57
N ALA A 203 -2.55 -4.36 0.67
CA ALA A 203 -2.89 -5.41 1.64
C ALA A 203 -3.09 -4.93 3.10
N PRO A 204 -2.12 -4.26 3.77
CA PRO A 204 -2.31 -3.82 5.15
C PRO A 204 -3.43 -2.77 5.30
N LYS A 205 -3.65 -1.90 4.31
CA LYS A 205 -4.76 -0.93 4.36
C LYS A 205 -6.12 -1.60 4.31
N LEU A 206 -6.28 -2.60 3.45
CA LEU A 206 -7.51 -3.39 3.34
C LEU A 206 -7.86 -4.09 4.65
N LEU A 207 -6.87 -4.79 5.24
CA LEU A 207 -7.07 -5.51 6.51
C LEU A 207 -7.32 -4.56 7.67
N GLN A 208 -6.59 -3.44 7.72
CA GLN A 208 -6.78 -2.42 8.76
C GLN A 208 -8.23 -1.92 8.75
N TYR A 209 -8.72 -1.53 7.58
CA TYR A 209 -10.11 -1.08 7.42
C TYR A 209 -11.11 -2.16 7.80
N ALA A 210 -10.92 -3.39 7.31
CA ALA A 210 -11.79 -4.51 7.64
C ALA A 210 -11.90 -4.73 9.17
N PHE A 211 -10.78 -4.72 9.88
CA PHE A 211 -10.79 -4.90 11.34
C PHE A 211 -11.38 -3.71 12.10
N GLN A 212 -11.14 -2.47 11.66
CA GLN A 212 -11.77 -1.28 12.25
C GLN A 212 -13.31 -1.30 12.13
N HIS A 213 -13.83 -1.93 11.08
CA HIS A 213 -15.26 -2.00 10.79
C HIS A 213 -15.88 -3.37 11.11
N ASN A 214 -15.19 -4.23 11.88
CA ASN A 214 -15.65 -5.56 12.27
C ASN A 214 -16.06 -6.46 11.07
N MET A 215 -15.39 -6.29 9.94
CA MET A 215 -15.59 -7.09 8.75
C MET A 215 -14.70 -8.33 8.77
N LYS A 216 -15.26 -9.48 8.40
CA LYS A 216 -14.52 -10.74 8.29
C LYS A 216 -13.82 -10.82 6.93
N PRO A 217 -12.47 -10.84 6.87
CA PRO A 217 -11.75 -11.05 5.62
C PRO A 217 -11.90 -12.50 5.13
N LEU A 218 -12.17 -12.67 3.83
CA LEU A 218 -12.42 -13.97 3.20
C LEU A 218 -11.35 -14.33 2.16
N ALA A 219 -11.02 -13.41 1.26
CA ALA A 219 -9.99 -13.61 0.24
C ALA A 219 -9.42 -12.28 -0.22
N MET A 220 -8.18 -12.28 -0.71
CA MET A 220 -7.57 -11.09 -1.28
C MET A 220 -6.82 -11.37 -2.56
N ALA A 221 -6.63 -10.32 -3.36
CA ALA A 221 -5.75 -10.32 -4.52
C ALA A 221 -5.11 -8.95 -4.67
N GLU A 222 -3.83 -8.91 -5.06
CA GLU A 222 -3.14 -7.69 -5.48
C GLU A 222 -2.74 -7.83 -6.95
N PHE A 223 -2.89 -6.77 -7.72
CA PHE A 223 -2.54 -6.74 -9.14
C PHE A 223 -1.90 -5.42 -9.54
N TRP A 224 -1.05 -5.47 -10.56
CA TRP A 224 -0.41 -4.29 -11.12
C TRP A 224 -1.26 -3.64 -12.22
N TRP A 225 -1.38 -2.32 -12.21
CA TRP A 225 -2.12 -1.56 -13.21
C TRP A 225 -1.22 -0.48 -13.85
N GLY A 226 -1.27 -0.35 -15.18
CA GLY A 226 -0.38 0.51 -15.95
C GLY A 226 0.97 -0.11 -16.34
N GLN A 227 1.72 0.66 -17.12
CA GLN A 227 3.09 0.36 -17.49
C GLN A 227 4.05 0.51 -16.31
N SER A 228 5.16 -0.21 -16.37
CA SER A 228 6.28 -0.08 -15.46
C SER A 228 7.54 0.24 -16.26
N PRO A 229 7.77 1.52 -16.63
CA PRO A 229 8.90 1.88 -17.50
C PRO A 229 10.27 1.51 -16.92
N LYS A 230 10.35 1.42 -15.59
CA LYS A 230 11.60 1.15 -14.85
C LYS A 230 11.81 -0.33 -14.51
N SER A 231 10.87 -1.22 -14.83
CA SER A 231 10.96 -2.64 -14.46
C SER A 231 10.09 -3.52 -15.35
N THR A 232 10.68 -4.61 -15.85
CA THR A 232 10.01 -5.68 -16.60
C THR A 232 9.22 -6.64 -15.71
N THR A 233 9.40 -6.57 -14.39
CA THR A 233 8.75 -7.45 -13.42
C THR A 233 7.25 -7.20 -13.35
N TRP A 234 6.84 -5.93 -13.41
CA TRP A 234 5.45 -5.51 -13.23
C TRP A 234 4.72 -5.45 -14.56
N LYS A 235 3.78 -6.37 -14.75
CA LYS A 235 2.98 -6.54 -15.96
C LYS A 235 1.56 -6.07 -15.69
N HIS A 236 1.04 -5.23 -16.57
CA HIS A 236 -0.32 -4.74 -16.49
C HIS A 236 -1.34 -5.89 -16.36
N GLY A 237 -2.26 -5.77 -15.40
CA GLY A 237 -3.30 -6.76 -15.10
C GLY A 237 -2.80 -8.00 -14.35
N HIS A 238 -1.49 -8.19 -14.19
CA HIS A 238 -0.95 -9.40 -13.56
C HIS A 238 -1.08 -9.34 -12.03
N PHE A 239 -1.36 -10.50 -11.43
CA PHE A 239 -1.51 -10.67 -9.99
C PHE A 239 -0.18 -10.98 -9.31
N TYR A 240 0.07 -10.37 -8.16
CA TYR A 240 1.30 -10.54 -7.42
C TYR A 240 1.02 -10.83 -5.93
N PRO A 241 1.87 -11.62 -5.26
CA PRO A 241 1.78 -11.80 -3.83
C PRO A 241 2.14 -10.50 -3.10
N ALA A 242 1.69 -10.39 -1.85
CA ALA A 242 2.09 -9.32 -0.96
C ALA A 242 3.62 -9.28 -0.80
N CYS A 243 4.20 -8.08 -0.75
CA CYS A 243 5.64 -7.94 -0.74
C CYS A 243 6.29 -8.56 0.52
N HIS A 244 7.40 -9.27 0.32
CA HIS A 244 8.10 -9.97 1.40
C HIS A 244 8.82 -9.02 2.35
N GLU A 245 9.39 -7.94 1.82
CA GLU A 245 10.21 -7.02 2.60
C GLU A 245 9.39 -6.17 3.56
N LYS A 246 8.22 -5.67 3.13
CA LYS A 246 7.41 -4.71 3.90
C LYS A 246 6.15 -5.35 4.46
N CYS A 247 5.37 -6.07 3.65
CA CYS A 247 4.09 -6.61 4.09
C CYS A 247 4.26 -7.85 4.97
N LYS A 248 5.22 -8.74 4.72
CA LYS A 248 5.33 -10.01 5.47
C LYS A 248 5.35 -9.86 7.01
N PRO A 249 6.18 -9.00 7.60
CA PRO A 249 6.16 -8.80 9.06
C PRO A 249 4.86 -8.19 9.57
N ILE A 250 4.28 -7.25 8.81
CA ILE A 250 3.02 -6.57 9.17
C ILE A 250 1.87 -7.57 9.15
N LEU A 251 1.71 -8.31 8.05
CA LEU A 251 0.64 -9.29 7.86
C LEU A 251 0.78 -10.48 8.82
N ALA A 252 1.99 -10.81 9.28
CA ALA A 252 2.18 -11.83 10.32
C ALA A 252 1.46 -11.45 11.64
N HIS A 253 1.43 -10.15 11.98
CA HIS A 253 0.61 -9.64 13.10
C HIS A 253 -0.87 -9.60 12.72
N MET A 254 -1.21 -8.94 11.61
CA MET A 254 -2.61 -8.67 11.23
C MET A 254 -3.43 -9.95 11.01
N LEU A 255 -2.80 -11.02 10.53
CA LEU A 255 -3.45 -12.30 10.25
C LEU A 255 -3.37 -13.30 11.41
N GLN A 256 -2.87 -12.89 12.58
CA GLN A 256 -2.79 -13.76 13.75
C GLN A 256 -4.20 -14.24 14.15
N GLY A 257 -4.36 -15.57 14.24
CA GLY A 257 -5.63 -16.21 14.57
C GLY A 257 -6.59 -16.42 13.39
N ILE A 258 -6.24 -15.97 12.18
CA ILE A 258 -6.99 -16.28 10.96
C ILE A 258 -6.52 -17.63 10.40
N ALA A 259 -7.46 -18.53 10.10
CA ALA A 259 -7.15 -19.76 9.39
C ALA A 259 -6.78 -19.44 7.93
N LEU A 260 -5.55 -19.79 7.53
CA LEU A 260 -5.03 -19.56 6.18
C LEU A 260 -5.13 -20.83 5.33
N ASP A 261 -5.47 -20.71 4.05
CA ASP A 261 -5.28 -21.82 3.10
C ASP A 261 -3.78 -22.15 3.02
N LYS A 262 -3.44 -23.40 2.70
CA LYS A 262 -2.06 -23.80 2.48
C LYS A 262 -1.50 -23.01 1.30
N SER A 263 -0.23 -22.63 1.40
CA SER A 263 0.55 -22.29 0.21
C SER A 263 0.43 -23.47 -0.75
N ARG A 264 -0.28 -23.31 -1.88
CA ARG A 264 -0.28 -24.34 -2.93
C ARG A 264 1.07 -24.47 -3.64
N ASN A 265 2.06 -23.66 -3.24
CA ASN A 265 3.45 -23.79 -3.64
C ASN A 265 4.33 -24.24 -2.48
N SER A 266 4.44 -25.56 -2.34
CA SER A 266 5.67 -26.23 -1.90
C SER A 266 6.36 -26.88 -3.10
N GLY A 267 6.41 -26.16 -4.23
CA GLY A 267 7.25 -26.50 -5.39
C GLY A 267 8.49 -25.60 -5.39
N PRO A 268 9.66 -26.07 -5.88
CA PRO A 268 10.88 -25.29 -5.90
C PRO A 268 10.68 -24.00 -6.73
N PRO A 269 11.45 -22.93 -6.47
CA PRO A 269 11.40 -21.72 -7.28
C PRO A 269 11.73 -22.12 -8.72
N TYR A 270 10.78 -21.99 -9.64
CA TYR A 270 11.04 -22.25 -11.04
C TYR A 270 12.14 -21.28 -11.53
N CYS A 271 13.36 -21.81 -11.62
CA CYS A 271 14.26 -21.48 -12.71
C CYS A 271 13.49 -21.72 -14.01
N ILE A 272 13.25 -20.66 -14.79
CA ILE A 272 13.03 -20.83 -16.23
C ILE A 272 14.31 -20.34 -16.88
N PHE A 273 15.08 -21.32 -17.33
CA PHE A 273 16.27 -21.18 -18.14
C PHE A 273 15.96 -20.43 -19.43
N SER A 274 16.98 -19.71 -19.89
CA SER A 274 17.17 -19.25 -21.26
C SER A 274 16.97 -20.38 -22.27
N ALA A 275 16.33 -20.05 -23.38
CA ALA A 275 16.71 -20.43 -24.73
C ALA A 275 16.28 -19.30 -25.67
#